data_AF-J2PS70-F1
#
_entry.id   AF-J2PS70-F1
#
_cell.length_a   1.000
_cell.length_b   1.000
_cell.length_c   1.000
_cell.angle_alpha   90.00
_cell.angle_beta   90.00
_cell.angle_gamma   90.00
#
_symmetry.space_group_name_H-M   'P 1'
#
loop_
_entity.id
_entity.type
_entity.pdbx_description
1 polymer ?
#
loop_
_entity_poly.entity_id
_entity_poly.type
_entity_poly.pdbx_seq_one_letter_code
_entity_poly.pdbx_strand_id
1 'polypeptide(L)'
;MISMEESTKTEAIISMYERLAQRHENVGITIQAHLHRSLDDVKRVLGLPGKIRLVKGAFKEPQEIALARSVELNERYLELADMCVLAGRECSLATHDQVIVDELVRRDFRM
;
A
#
# COMPACT_ATOMS: atom_id res chain seq x y z
N MET A 1 -5.43 12.50 -1.73
CA MET A 1 -4.91 11.13 -1.89
C MET A 1 -4.39 10.98 -3.31
N ILE A 2 -3.11 10.71 -3.49
CA ILE A 2 -2.50 10.41 -4.78
C ILE A 2 -2.77 8.92 -5.08
N SER A 3 -3.41 8.66 -6.22
CA SER A 3 -3.64 7.29 -6.70
C SER A 3 -2.38 6.74 -7.35
N MET A 4 -2.26 5.42 -7.36
CA MET A 4 -1.23 4.74 -8.15
C MET A 4 -1.76 4.30 -9.49
N GLU A 5 -0.87 4.32 -10.47
CA GLU A 5 -1.11 3.88 -11.84
C GLU A 5 -0.27 2.62 -12.15
N GLU A 6 0.05 2.36 -13.42
CA GLU A 6 0.90 1.24 -13.81
C GLU A 6 2.33 1.32 -13.24
N SER A 7 3.03 0.18 -13.22
CA SER A 7 4.36 0.02 -12.61
C SER A 7 5.40 1.02 -13.12
N THR A 8 5.34 1.40 -14.39
CA THR A 8 6.26 2.34 -15.04
C THR A 8 6.22 3.75 -14.44
N LYS A 9 5.10 4.12 -13.79
CA LYS A 9 4.92 5.43 -13.14
C LYS A 9 5.20 5.42 -11.65
N THR A 10 5.34 4.23 -11.04
CA THR A 10 5.40 4.06 -9.58
C THR A 10 6.50 4.92 -8.94
N GLU A 11 7.73 4.88 -9.45
CA GLU A 11 8.83 5.66 -8.88
C GLU A 11 8.59 7.17 -8.98
N ALA A 12 8.09 7.66 -10.12
CA ALA A 12 7.82 9.07 -10.31
C ALA A 12 6.73 9.58 -9.35
N ILE A 13 5.70 8.76 -9.11
CA ILE A 13 4.62 9.09 -8.17
C ILE A 13 5.12 9.10 -6.73
N ILE A 14 5.89 8.10 -6.30
CA ILE A 14 6.45 8.04 -4.93
C ILE A 14 7.40 9.22 -4.70
N SER A 15 8.35 9.44 -5.61
CA SER A 15 9.28 10.57 -5.54
C SER A 15 8.55 11.92 -5.47
N MET A 16 7.43 12.08 -6.18
CA MET A 16 6.61 13.28 -6.11
C MET A 16 5.92 13.42 -4.75
N TYR A 17 5.33 12.33 -4.24
CA TYR A 17 4.69 12.32 -2.94
C TYR A 17 5.69 12.65 -1.81
N GLU A 18 6.89 12.06 -1.82
CA GLU A 18 7.92 12.33 -0.82
C GLU A 18 8.21 13.83 -0.69
N ARG A 19 8.29 14.55 -1.82
CA ARG A 19 8.48 16.02 -1.84
C ARG A 19 7.26 16.80 -1.35
N LEU A 20 6.05 16.32 -1.66
CA LEU A 20 4.80 17.01 -1.28
C LEU A 20 4.47 16.80 0.20
N ALA A 21 4.65 15.60 0.73
CA ALA A 21 4.34 15.25 2.11
C ALA A 21 5.20 16.03 3.12
N GLN A 22 6.41 16.45 2.73
CA GLN A 22 7.26 17.33 3.54
C GLN A 22 6.70 18.76 3.70
N ARG A 23 5.78 19.18 2.83
CA ARG A 23 5.21 20.55 2.80
C ARG A 23 3.72 20.57 3.12
N HIS A 24 3.04 19.44 2.94
CA HIS A 24 1.59 19.33 3.01
C HIS A 24 1.19 18.00 3.68
N GLU A 25 0.82 18.07 4.96
CA GLU A 25 0.43 16.90 5.76
C GLU A 25 -0.88 16.23 5.28
N ASN A 26 -1.73 16.99 4.58
CA ASN A 26 -3.01 16.50 4.07
C ASN A 26 -2.91 15.72 2.75
N VAL A 27 -1.70 15.58 2.19
CA VAL A 27 -1.47 14.74 1.00
C VAL A 27 -1.13 13.33 1.47
N GLY A 28 -1.91 12.34 1.00
CA GLY A 28 -1.66 10.92 1.21
C GLY A 28 -1.35 10.18 -0.09
N ILE A 29 -0.89 8.93 0.01
CA ILE A 29 -0.48 8.10 -1.14
C ILE A 29 -1.15 6.71 -1.10
N THR A 30 -1.37 6.14 -2.29
CA THR A 30 -1.80 4.76 -2.45
C THR A 30 -0.60 3.83 -2.66
N ILE A 31 -0.59 2.63 -2.08
CA ILE A 31 0.41 1.59 -2.35
C ILE A 31 -0.27 0.32 -2.86
N GLN A 32 0.34 -0.32 -3.86
CA GLN A 32 -0.20 -1.52 -4.53
C GLN A 32 0.52 -2.78 -4.02
N ALA A 33 -0.17 -3.63 -3.28
CA ALA A 33 0.44 -4.82 -2.68
C ALA A 33 1.07 -5.79 -3.69
N HIS A 34 0.56 -5.84 -4.93
CA HIS A 34 1.05 -6.81 -5.91
C HIS A 34 2.45 -6.53 -6.45
N LEU A 35 3.01 -5.33 -6.38
CA LEU A 35 4.35 -5.09 -6.91
C LEU A 35 5.41 -5.61 -5.93
N HIS A 36 6.44 -6.28 -6.43
CA HIS A 36 7.52 -6.80 -5.57
C HIS A 36 8.23 -5.68 -4.80
N ARG A 37 8.38 -4.51 -5.43
CA ARG A 37 8.98 -3.30 -4.84
C ARG A 37 8.18 -2.68 -3.68
N SER A 38 6.90 -3.03 -3.52
CA SER A 38 6.01 -2.36 -2.55
C SER A 38 6.42 -2.55 -1.10
N LEU A 39 7.15 -3.60 -0.76
CA LEU A 39 7.71 -3.80 0.58
C LEU A 39 8.70 -2.70 0.96
N ASP A 40 9.51 -2.25 0.00
CA ASP A 40 10.47 -1.18 0.23
C ASP A 40 9.82 0.19 0.09
N ASP A 41 8.89 0.34 -0.84
CA ASP A 41 8.15 1.59 -1.02
C ASP A 41 7.27 1.92 0.21
N VAL A 42 6.66 0.93 0.88
CA VAL A 42 5.96 1.17 2.16
C VAL A 42 6.92 1.75 3.19
N LYS A 43 8.12 1.19 3.35
CA LYS A 43 9.10 1.69 4.34
C LYS A 43 9.47 3.15 4.07
N ARG A 44 9.62 3.53 2.79
CA ARG A 44 9.86 4.93 2.39
C ARG A 44 8.74 5.86 2.83
N VAL A 45 7.49 5.47 2.61
CA VAL A 45 6.33 6.36 2.87
C VAL A 45 5.86 6.36 4.32
N LEU A 46 6.18 5.32 5.12
CA LEU A 46 5.83 5.27 6.54
C LEU A 46 6.50 6.39 7.37
N GLY A 47 7.67 6.86 6.94
CA GLY A 47 8.38 7.97 7.58
C GLY A 47 7.78 9.35 7.30
N LEU A 48 6.69 9.44 6.53
CA LEU A 48 6.09 10.71 6.08
C LEU A 48 4.71 10.93 6.71
N PRO A 49 4.28 12.19 6.90
CA PRO A 49 3.06 12.53 7.64
C PRO A 49 1.75 12.19 6.91
N GLY A 50 1.79 11.91 5.61
CA GLY A 50 0.59 11.61 4.83
C GLY A 50 -0.07 10.27 5.17
N LYS A 51 -1.37 10.18 4.89
CA LYS A 51 -2.16 8.93 5.02
C LYS A 51 -1.76 7.93 3.94
N ILE A 52 -1.77 6.65 4.28
CA ILE A 52 -1.53 5.57 3.32
C ILE A 52 -2.85 4.91 2.95
N ARG A 53 -3.07 4.61 1.68
CA ARG A 53 -4.14 3.73 1.22
C ARG A 53 -3.54 2.47 0.62
N LEU A 54 -3.82 1.31 1.21
CA LEU A 54 -3.33 0.04 0.69
C LEU A 54 -4.38 -0.60 -0.21
N VAL A 55 -4.00 -0.93 -1.44
CA VAL A 55 -4.82 -1.69 -2.41
C VAL A 55 -4.04 -2.90 -2.87
N LYS A 56 -4.71 -3.91 -3.46
CA LYS A 56 -4.00 -5.00 -4.11
C LYS A 56 -3.23 -4.56 -5.37
N GLY A 57 -3.72 -3.54 -6.08
CA GLY A 57 -3.28 -3.15 -7.41
C GLY A 57 -4.37 -3.45 -8.45
N ALA A 58 -4.46 -2.62 -9.51
CA ALA A 58 -5.53 -2.70 -10.52
C ALA A 58 -5.02 -3.08 -11.92
N PHE A 59 -3.73 -2.92 -12.17
CA PHE A 59 -3.12 -3.12 -13.47
C PHE A 59 -2.61 -4.55 -13.64
N LYS A 60 -2.57 -5.00 -14.89
CA LYS A 60 -1.95 -6.28 -15.26
C LYS A 60 -0.47 -6.03 -15.54
N GLU A 61 0.38 -6.59 -14.69
CA GLU A 61 1.83 -6.44 -14.74
C GLU A 61 2.49 -7.82 -14.96
N PRO A 62 3.69 -7.86 -15.55
CA PRO A 62 4.47 -9.10 -15.68
C PRO A 62 4.82 -9.72 -14.31
N GLN A 63 4.92 -11.05 -14.26
CA GLN A 63 5.17 -11.78 -12.99
C GLN A 63 6.55 -11.47 -12.39
N GLU A 64 7.49 -11.05 -13.24
CA GLU A 64 8.85 -10.65 -12.87
C GLU A 64 8.87 -9.43 -11.94
N ILE A 65 7.82 -8.60 -11.97
CA ILE A 65 7.72 -7.39 -11.16
C ILE A 65 6.49 -7.38 -10.23
N ALA A 66 5.57 -8.33 -10.40
CA ALA A 66 4.32 -8.36 -9.66
C ALA A 66 3.80 -9.77 -9.37
N LEU A 67 3.10 -9.90 -8.25
CA LEU A 67 2.30 -11.07 -7.90
C LEU A 67 1.00 -11.11 -8.69
N ALA A 68 0.63 -12.30 -9.16
CA ALA A 68 -0.69 -12.55 -9.71
C ALA A 68 -1.76 -12.52 -8.60
N ARG A 69 -3.05 -12.56 -9.00
CA ARG A 69 -4.14 -12.75 -8.03
C ARG A 69 -4.04 -14.16 -7.44
N SER A 70 -3.57 -14.26 -6.21
CA SER A 70 -3.28 -15.51 -5.52
C SER A 70 -3.43 -15.36 -4.00
N VAL A 71 -3.31 -16.48 -3.27
CA VAL A 71 -3.19 -16.48 -1.81
C VAL A 71 -1.93 -15.71 -1.37
N GLU A 72 -0.82 -15.85 -2.10
CA GLU A 72 0.41 -15.10 -1.85
C GLU A 72 0.19 -13.58 -1.92
N LEU A 73 -0.64 -13.09 -2.86
CA LEU A 73 -1.01 -11.67 -2.90
C LEU A 73 -1.86 -11.26 -1.69
N ASN A 74 -2.70 -12.16 -1.16
CA ASN A 74 -3.46 -11.87 0.05
C ASN A 74 -2.53 -11.76 1.26
N GLU A 75 -1.58 -12.68 1.39
CA GLU A 75 -0.56 -12.66 2.44
C GLU A 75 0.29 -11.39 2.36
N ARG A 76 0.75 -11.01 1.16
CA ARG A 76 1.48 -9.74 0.95
C ARG A 76 0.65 -8.52 1.32
N TYR A 77 -0.65 -8.50 1.02
CA TYR A 77 -1.52 -7.40 1.42
C TYR A 77 -1.59 -7.28 2.95
N LEU A 78 -1.76 -8.41 3.65
CA LEU A 78 -1.85 -8.44 5.10
C LEU A 78 -0.52 -8.04 5.74
N GLU A 79 0.62 -8.48 5.20
CA GLU A 79 1.97 -8.08 5.62
C GLU A 79 2.15 -6.55 5.55
N LEU A 80 1.79 -5.93 4.43
CA LEU A 80 1.86 -4.47 4.29
C LEU A 80 0.87 -3.74 5.20
N ALA A 81 -0.29 -4.34 5.48
CA ALA A 81 -1.25 -3.80 6.45
C ALA A 81 -0.67 -3.82 7.86
N ASP A 82 -0.07 -4.94 8.28
CA ASP A 82 0.64 -5.07 9.57
C ASP A 82 1.72 -3.99 9.70
N MET A 83 2.55 -3.80 8.65
CA MET A 83 3.60 -2.77 8.65
C MET A 83 3.03 -1.37 8.88
N CYS A 84 1.89 -1.04 8.26
CA CYS A 84 1.26 0.27 8.43
C CYS A 84 0.72 0.48 9.85
N VAL A 85 0.05 -0.53 10.41
CA VAL A 85 -0.55 -0.43 11.73
C VAL A 85 0.52 -0.43 12.83
N LEU A 86 1.54 -1.29 12.73
CA LEU A 86 2.65 -1.31 13.69
C LEU A 86 3.44 -0.01 13.72
N ALA A 87 3.47 0.73 12.61
CA ALA A 87 4.08 2.05 12.54
C ALA A 87 3.19 3.16 13.15
N GLY A 88 1.99 2.84 13.64
CA GLY A 88 1.04 3.80 14.21
C GLY A 88 0.53 4.83 13.19
N ARG A 89 0.51 4.47 11.90
CA ARG A 89 0.12 5.37 10.81
C ARG A 89 -1.34 5.12 10.43
N GLU A 90 -2.08 6.20 10.18
CA GLU A 90 -3.42 6.09 9.59
C GLU A 90 -3.34 5.43 8.21
N CYS A 91 -3.93 4.24 8.08
CA CYS A 91 -3.94 3.47 6.86
C CYS A 91 -5.37 3.07 6.47
N SER A 92 -5.75 3.37 5.23
CA SER A 92 -7.01 2.90 4.64
C SER A 92 -6.77 1.58 3.91
N LEU A 93 -7.28 0.49 4.46
CA LEU A 93 -7.19 -0.85 3.88
C LEU A 93 -8.30 -1.05 2.84
N ALA A 94 -8.05 -0.59 1.61
CA ALA A 94 -9.01 -0.59 0.52
C ALA A 94 -9.05 -1.94 -0.23
N THR A 95 -9.97 -2.81 0.17
CA THR A 95 -10.21 -4.12 -0.44
C THR A 95 -11.68 -4.53 -0.34
N HIS A 96 -12.15 -5.32 -1.29
CA HIS A 96 -13.44 -6.03 -1.23
C HIS A 96 -13.24 -7.55 -1.10
N ASP A 97 -11.99 -8.00 -0.91
CA ASP A 97 -11.67 -9.42 -0.76
C ASP A 97 -12.08 -9.88 0.64
N GLN A 98 -13.10 -10.74 0.70
CA GLN A 98 -13.67 -11.20 1.97
C GLN A 98 -12.64 -11.94 2.84
N VAL A 99 -11.72 -12.70 2.25
CA VAL A 99 -10.70 -13.43 3.02
C VAL A 99 -9.79 -12.46 3.76
N ILE A 100 -9.40 -11.37 3.08
CA ILE A 100 -8.60 -10.32 3.71
C ILE A 100 -9.42 -9.57 4.77
N VAL A 101 -10.66 -9.21 4.47
CA VAL A 101 -11.53 -8.51 5.43
C VAL A 101 -11.69 -9.31 6.72
N ASP A 102 -12.00 -10.61 6.60
CA ASP A 102 -12.16 -11.51 7.76
C ASP A 102 -10.87 -11.63 8.58
N GLU A 103 -9.73 -11.68 7.91
CA GLU A 103 -8.41 -11.69 8.56
C GLU A 103 -8.12 -10.39 9.31
N LEU A 104 -8.37 -9.24 8.67
CA LEU A 104 -8.15 -7.92 9.28
C LEU A 104 -9.02 -7.73 10.53
N VAL A 105 -10.28 -8.17 10.49
CA VAL A 105 -11.18 -8.16 11.65
C VAL A 105 -10.66 -9.09 12.75
N ARG A 106 -10.18 -10.29 12.40
CA ARG A 106 -9.63 -11.24 13.37
C ARG A 106 -8.40 -10.70 14.10
N ARG A 107 -7.59 -9.89 13.42
CA ARG A 107 -6.38 -9.27 13.99
C ARG A 107 -6.67 -8.12 14.96
N ASP A 108 -7.94 -7.73 15.16
CA ASP A 108 -8.39 -6.58 15.96
C ASP A 108 -7.56 -5.32 15.67
N PHE A 109 -7.38 -5.01 14.38
CA PHE A 109 -6.77 -3.75 13.97
C PHE A 109 -7.70 -2.58 14.35
N ARG A 110 -7.56 -2.10 15.58
CA ARG A 110 -8.14 -0.83 16.02
C ARG A 110 -7.30 0.27 15.39
N MET A 111 -7.80 0.80 14.27
CA MET A 111 -7.31 2.04 13.65
C MET A 111 -7.63 3.25 14.51
#